data_AF-A0A8T4ZMG6-F1
#
_entry.id   AF-A0A8T4ZMG6-F1
#
_cell.length_a   1.000
_cell.length_b   1.000
_cell.length_c   1.000
_cell.angle_alpha   90.00
_cell.angle_beta   90.00
_cell.angle_gamma   90.00
#
_symmetry.space_group_name_H-M   'P 1'
#
loop_
_entity.id
_entity.type
_entity.pdbx_description
1 polymer ?
#
loop_
_entity_poly.entity_id
_entity_poly.type
_entity_poly.pdbx_seq_one_letter_code
_entity_poly.pdbx_strand_id
1 'polypeptide(L)'
;MELKQKMLTTIELSGRELGLIKLMADFFVEKPELTAKIESYTTAHYALMSTYSENFGLSIEDAWKTFEELERKINEVKYVQVEAPYPLKRWSSLSDEELNMLRVLVDYFS
;
A
#
# COMPACT_ATOMS: atom_id res chain seq x y z
N MET A 1 16.00 24.94 25.39
CA MET A 1 15.79 24.29 24.07
C MET A 1 14.88 23.11 24.32
N GLU A 2 13.56 23.30 24.20
CA GLU A 2 12.59 22.24 24.46
C GLU A 2 12.64 21.21 23.32
N LEU A 3 13.11 20.01 23.63
CA LEU A 3 12.86 18.83 22.82
C LEU A 3 11.36 18.58 22.89
N LYS A 4 10.59 19.08 21.91
CA LYS A 4 9.25 18.56 21.63
C LYS A 4 9.40 17.06 21.50
N GLN A 5 8.92 16.30 22.49
CA GLN A 5 8.73 14.86 22.37
C GLN A 5 7.85 14.65 21.14
N LYS A 6 8.48 14.27 20.03
CA LYS A 6 7.77 13.88 18.82
C LYS A 6 7.17 12.52 19.16
N MET A 7 6.00 12.50 19.79
CA MET A 7 5.27 11.27 20.06
C MET A 7 5.16 10.53 18.73
N LEU A 8 5.82 9.39 18.65
CA LEU A 8 5.69 8.49 17.52
C LEU A 8 4.29 7.88 17.63
N THR A 9 3.42 8.24 16.70
CA THR A 9 2.09 7.65 16.58
C THR A 9 2.22 6.34 15.81
N THR A 10 1.77 5.25 16.43
CA THR A 10 1.68 3.96 15.74
C THR A 10 0.54 4.03 14.74
N ILE A 11 0.85 3.69 13.50
CA ILE A 11 -0.13 3.54 12.42
C ILE A 11 -0.15 2.07 12.05
N GLU A 12 -1.32 1.45 12.13
CA GLU A 12 -1.54 0.06 11.75
C GLU A 12 -2.21 -0.01 10.38
N LEU A 13 -1.69 -0.89 9.52
CA LEU A 13 -2.32 -1.24 8.26
C LEU A 13 -3.33 -2.35 8.50
N SER A 14 -4.56 -2.14 8.03
CA SER A 14 -5.60 -3.15 7.98
C SER A 14 -5.28 -4.23 6.95
N GLY A 15 -5.93 -5.39 7.06
CA GLY A 15 -5.80 -6.47 6.07
C GLY A 15 -6.19 -6.03 4.65
N ARG A 16 -7.08 -5.04 4.51
CA ARG A 16 -7.46 -4.43 3.23
C ARG A 16 -6.30 -3.65 2.62
N GLU A 17 -5.68 -2.78 3.40
CA GLU A 17 -4.52 -1.98 2.96
C GLU A 17 -3.33 -2.88 2.59
N LEU A 18 -3.09 -3.95 3.34
CA LEU A 18 -2.08 -4.95 3.00
C LEU A 18 -2.41 -5.68 1.68
N GLY A 19 -3.68 -6.02 1.47
CA GLY A 19 -4.16 -6.61 0.22
C GLY A 19 -3.96 -5.67 -0.99
N LEU A 20 -4.17 -4.37 -0.80
CA LEU A 20 -3.95 -3.35 -1.80
C LEU A 20 -2.45 -3.20 -2.16
N ILE A 21 -1.55 -3.14 -1.16
CA ILE A 21 -0.09 -3.11 -1.39
C ILE A 21 0.37 -4.35 -2.18
N LYS A 22 -0.14 -5.53 -1.82
CA LYS A 22 0.18 -6.76 -2.56
C LYS A 22 -0.25 -6.66 -4.01
N LEU A 23 -1.44 -6.13 -4.28
CA LEU A 23 -1.95 -5.97 -5.64
C LEU A 23 -1.11 -4.97 -6.45
N MET A 24 -0.70 -3.85 -5.87
CA MET A 24 0.22 -2.89 -6.49
C MET A 24 1.55 -3.56 -6.89
N ALA A 25 2.14 -4.34 -5.98
CA ALA A 25 3.36 -5.10 -6.29
C ALA A 25 3.12 -6.14 -7.40
N ASP A 26 1.97 -6.81 -7.39
CA ASP A 26 1.57 -7.78 -8.39
C ASP A 26 1.39 -7.17 -9.79
N PHE A 27 1.14 -5.86 -9.93
CA PHE A 27 1.09 -5.17 -11.22
C PHE A 27 2.48 -4.97 -11.85
N PHE A 28 3.53 -4.81 -11.04
CA PHE A 28 4.91 -4.67 -11.51
C PHE A 28 5.58 -6.00 -11.80
N VAL A 29 5.16 -7.06 -11.12
CA VAL A 29 5.49 -8.43 -11.53
C VAL A 29 4.71 -8.68 -12.83
N GLU A 30 5.36 -9.11 -13.90
CA GLU A 30 4.74 -9.35 -15.23
C GLU A 30 3.60 -10.39 -15.15
N LYS A 31 2.42 -9.98 -14.68
CA LYS A 31 1.21 -10.78 -14.64
C LYS A 31 0.34 -10.35 -15.82
N PRO A 32 0.28 -11.16 -16.90
CA PRO A 32 -0.41 -10.78 -18.14
C PRO A 32 -1.86 -10.34 -17.92
N GLU A 33 -2.54 -10.90 -16.92
CA GLU A 33 -3.93 -10.57 -16.60
C GLU A 33 -4.11 -9.15 -16.04
N LEU A 34 -3.10 -8.66 -15.31
CA LEU A 34 -3.10 -7.32 -14.74
C LEU A 34 -2.54 -6.28 -15.71
N THR A 35 -1.53 -6.64 -16.50
CA THR A 35 -0.98 -5.78 -17.57
C THR A 35 -2.05 -5.44 -18.61
N ALA A 36 -2.82 -6.43 -19.08
CA ALA A 36 -3.91 -6.21 -20.03
C ALA A 36 -4.99 -5.25 -19.49
N LYS A 37 -5.24 -5.28 -18.17
CA LYS A 37 -6.16 -4.34 -17.53
C LYS A 37 -5.62 -2.91 -17.58
N ILE A 38 -4.35 -2.66 -17.22
CA ILE A 38 -3.76 -1.30 -17.31
C ILE A 38 -3.88 -0.75 -18.73
N GLU A 39 -3.55 -1.54 -19.76
CA GLU A 39 -3.63 -1.11 -21.16
C GLU A 39 -5.06 -0.79 -21.61
N SER A 40 -6.07 -1.39 -20.98
CA SER A 40 -7.49 -1.17 -21.28
C SER A 40 -8.11 0.03 -20.56
N TYR A 41 -7.45 0.57 -19.52
CA TYR A 41 -7.95 1.67 -18.71
C TYR A 41 -7.19 2.97 -18.96
N THR A 42 -7.85 4.10 -18.68
CA THR A 42 -7.33 5.44 -18.93
C THR A 42 -6.17 5.83 -18.00
N THR A 43 -6.11 5.27 -16.79
CA THR A 43 -5.05 5.54 -15.80
C THR A 43 -4.70 4.28 -14.98
N ALA A 44 -3.46 4.21 -14.49
CA ALA A 44 -3.00 3.15 -13.59
C ALA A 44 -3.80 3.14 -12.27
N HIS A 45 -4.14 4.31 -11.72
CA HIS A 45 -5.02 4.45 -10.56
C HIS A 45 -6.35 3.75 -10.77
N TYR A 46 -7.04 4.05 -11.88
CA TYR A 46 -8.35 3.47 -12.16
C TYR A 46 -8.24 1.96 -12.38
N ALA A 47 -7.22 1.49 -13.10
CA ALA A 47 -6.96 0.06 -13.28
C ALA A 47 -6.77 -0.68 -11.95
N LEU A 48 -6.00 -0.09 -11.01
CA LEU A 48 -5.80 -0.63 -9.68
C LEU A 48 -7.11 -0.65 -8.90
N MET A 49 -7.87 0.46 -8.87
CA MET A 49 -9.10 0.57 -8.09
C MET A 49 -10.18 -0.41 -8.58
N SER A 50 -10.36 -0.53 -9.90
CA SER A 50 -11.29 -1.49 -10.50
C SER A 50 -10.88 -2.93 -10.17
N THR A 51 -9.59 -3.25 -10.32
CA THR A 51 -9.08 -4.60 -10.01
C THR A 51 -9.21 -4.92 -8.52
N TYR A 52 -8.93 -3.96 -7.64
CA TYR A 52 -9.06 -4.14 -6.20
C TYR A 52 -10.53 -4.33 -5.79
N SER A 53 -11.43 -3.51 -6.33
CA SER A 53 -12.88 -3.63 -6.15
C SER A 53 -13.39 -5.02 -6.54
N GLU A 54 -13.00 -5.52 -7.72
CA GLU A 54 -13.38 -6.85 -8.21
C GLU A 54 -12.81 -7.99 -7.35
N ASN A 55 -11.51 -7.95 -7.05
CA ASN A 55 -10.83 -9.03 -6.33
C ASN A 55 -11.32 -9.20 -4.89
N PHE A 56 -11.75 -8.10 -4.26
CA PHE A 56 -12.17 -8.09 -2.85
C PHE A 56 -13.68 -7.93 -2.69
N GLY A 57 -14.46 -7.87 -3.78
CA GLY A 57 -15.91 -7.73 -3.75
C GLY A 57 -16.39 -6.44 -3.07
N LEU A 58 -15.65 -5.34 -3.26
CA LEU A 58 -15.92 -4.03 -2.66
C LEU A 58 -16.54 -3.08 -3.68
N SER A 59 -17.24 -2.05 -3.22
CA SER A 59 -17.63 -0.95 -4.12
C SER A 59 -16.38 -0.19 -4.61
N ILE A 60 -16.47 0.45 -5.76
CA ILE A 60 -15.36 1.27 -6.28
C ILE A 60 -15.05 2.45 -5.34
N GLU A 61 -16.07 3.01 -4.68
CA GLU A 61 -15.91 4.08 -3.70
C GLU A 61 -15.14 3.61 -2.45
N ASP A 62 -15.38 2.38 -1.98
CA ASP A 62 -14.64 1.82 -0.84
C ASP A 62 -13.20 1.46 -1.23
N ALA A 63 -12.96 1.05 -2.48
CA ALA A 63 -11.61 0.87 -3.01
C ALA A 63 -10.82 2.18 -2.97
N TRP A 64 -11.43 3.28 -3.45
CA TRP A 64 -10.83 4.62 -3.43
C TRP A 64 -10.51 5.08 -2.01
N LYS A 65 -11.48 4.98 -1.09
CA LYS A 65 -11.26 5.36 0.33
C LYS A 65 -10.13 4.55 0.96
N THR A 66 -10.02 3.26 0.64
CA THR A 66 -8.92 2.41 1.15
C THR A 66 -7.57 2.89 0.61
N PHE A 67 -7.50 3.29 -0.65
CA PHE A 67 -6.28 3.84 -1.24
C PHE A 67 -5.90 5.18 -0.61
N GLU A 68 -6.83 6.12 -0.48
CA GLU A 68 -6.58 7.42 0.16
C GLU A 68 -6.10 7.27 1.60
N GLU A 69 -6.69 6.33 2.35
CA GLU A 69 -6.28 6.03 3.71
C GLU A 69 -4.86 5.43 3.77
N LEU A 70 -4.56 4.49 2.87
CA LEU A 70 -3.23 3.90 2.75
C LEU A 70 -2.19 4.97 2.40
N GLU A 71 -2.45 5.79 1.38
CA GLU A 71 -1.55 6.85 0.93
C GLU A 71 -1.24 7.83 2.06
N ARG A 72 -2.27 8.30 2.78
CA ARG A 72 -2.09 9.16 3.95
C ARG A 72 -1.18 8.50 4.98
N LYS A 73 -1.44 7.24 5.34
CA LYS A 73 -0.66 6.49 6.34
C LYS A 73 0.81 6.34 5.94
N ILE A 74 1.08 6.01 4.68
CA ILE A 74 2.45 5.81 4.16
C ILE A 74 3.21 7.15 4.05
N ASN A 75 2.51 8.25 3.78
CA ASN A 75 3.13 9.58 3.69
C ASN A 75 3.40 10.20 5.07
N GLU A 76 2.57 9.93 6.07
CA GLU A 76 2.76 10.43 7.43
C GLU A 76 3.77 9.61 8.25
N VAL A 77 3.97 8.32 7.91
CA VAL A 77 4.82 7.44 8.69
C VAL A 77 6.30 7.72 8.48
N LYS A 78 7.06 7.67 9.58
CA LYS A 78 8.52 7.80 9.58
C LYS A 78 9.27 6.47 9.56
N TYR A 79 8.66 5.44 10.16
CA TYR A 79 9.23 4.10 10.30
C TYR A 79 8.11 3.07 10.24
N VAL A 80 8.31 1.99 9.50
CA VAL A 80 7.33 0.89 9.41
C VAL A 80 7.94 -0.35 10.08
N GLN A 81 7.15 -1.00 10.94
CA GLN A 81 7.47 -2.30 11.49
C GLN A 81 6.50 -3.34 10.93
N VAL A 82 7.06 -4.47 10.52
CA VAL A 82 6.30 -5.59 9.97
C VAL A 82 6.60 -6.82 10.83
N GLU A 83 5.54 -7.51 11.26
CA GLU A 83 5.68 -8.82 11.88
C GLU A 83 5.82 -9.89 10.80
N ALA A 84 6.95 -10.60 10.81
CA ALA A 84 7.16 -11.72 9.92
C ALA A 84 6.18 -12.87 10.23
N PRO A 85 5.58 -13.49 9.21
CA PRO A 85 4.63 -14.58 9.43
C PRO A 85 5.28 -15.79 10.09
N TYR A 86 4.45 -16.69 10.59
CA TYR A 86 4.89 -17.97 11.16
C TYR A 86 5.77 -18.75 10.15
N PRO A 87 6.86 -19.41 10.57
CA PRO A 87 7.32 -19.62 11.95
C PRO A 87 8.24 -18.53 12.51
N LEU A 88 8.57 -17.49 11.73
CA LEU A 88 9.58 -16.51 12.13
C LEU A 88 9.15 -15.64 13.32
N LYS A 89 7.87 -15.22 13.37
CA LYS A 89 7.27 -14.42 14.47
C LYS A 89 8.19 -13.33 15.01
N ARG A 90 8.88 -12.61 14.12
CA ARG A 90 9.81 -11.53 14.51
C ARG A 90 9.31 -10.22 13.95
N TRP A 91 9.47 -9.17 14.74
CA TRP A 91 9.33 -7.81 14.25
C TRP A 91 10.59 -7.42 13.48
N SER A 92 10.41 -6.96 12.26
CA SER A 92 11.44 -6.32 11.45
C SER A 92 11.00 -4.92 11.09
N SER A 93 11.91 -3.96 11.23
CA SER A 93 11.70 -2.62 10.69
C SER A 93 12.09 -2.62 9.23
N LEU A 94 11.31 -1.93 8.39
CA LEU A 94 11.76 -1.57 7.05
C LEU A 94 12.92 -0.58 7.15
N SER A 95 13.91 -0.73 6.27
CA SER A 95 14.93 0.29 6.06
C SER A 95 14.31 1.55 5.43
N ASP A 96 15.03 2.67 5.48
CA ASP A 96 14.59 3.91 4.81
C ASP A 96 14.42 3.70 3.30
N GLU A 97 15.25 2.85 2.69
CA GLU A 97 15.17 2.48 1.27
C GLU A 97 13.88 1.69 0.98
N GLU A 98 13.56 0.70 1.81
CA GLU A 98 12.33 -0.09 1.70
C GLU A 98 11.07 0.76 1.91
N LEU A 99 11.09 1.70 2.86
CA LEU A 99 9.99 2.65 3.05
C LEU A 99 9.84 3.60 1.86
N ASN A 100 10.95 4.07 1.29
CA ASN A 100 10.91 4.90 0.09
C ASN A 100 10.40 4.14 -1.14
N MET A 101 10.76 2.86 -1.28
CA MET A 101 10.17 2.01 -2.33
C MET A 101 8.65 1.91 -2.17
N LEU A 102 8.15 1.74 -0.94
CA LEU A 102 6.72 1.69 -0.68
C LEU A 102 6.03 3.02 -1.02
N ARG A 103 6.66 4.16 -0.74
CA ARG A 103 6.15 5.48 -1.17
C ARG A 103 6.07 5.61 -2.69
N VAL A 104 7.15 5.25 -3.40
CA VAL A 104 7.18 5.28 -4.87
C VAL A 104 6.10 4.38 -5.47
N LEU A 105 5.87 3.21 -4.85
CA LEU A 105 4.81 2.30 -5.26
C LEU A 105 3.42 2.96 -5.16
N VAL A 106 3.14 3.62 -4.02
CA VAL A 106 1.90 4.36 -3.82
C VAL A 106 1.79 5.51 -4.82
N ASP A 107 2.84 6.34 -4.94
CA ASP A 107 2.89 7.52 -5.82
C ASP A 107 2.66 7.17 -7.30
N TYR A 108 3.09 5.98 -7.77
CA TYR A 108 2.83 5.53 -9.14
C TYR A 108 1.34 5.36 -9.43
N PHE A 109 0.57 4.97 -8.42
CA PHE A 109 -0.86 4.70 -8.52
C PHE A 109 -1.72 5.86 -8.01
N SER A 110 -1.16 6.95 -7.49
CA SER A 110 -1.89 8.18 -7.14
C SER A 110 -2.29 8.97 -8.38
#